data_AF-A0A7J8YPC4-F1
#
_entry.id   AF-A0A7J8YPC4-F1
#
_cell.length_a   1.000
_cell.length_b   1.000
_cell.length_c   1.000
_cell.angle_alpha   90.00
_cell.angle_beta   90.00
_cell.angle_gamma   90.00
#
_symmetry.space_group_name_H-M   'P 1'
#
loop_
_entity.id
_entity.type
_entity.pdbx_description
1 polymer ?
#
loop_
_entity_poly.entity_id
_entity_poly.type
_entity_poly.pdbx_seq_one_letter_code
_entity_poly.pdbx_strand_id
1 'polypeptide(L)'
;MCDGIRDSNIEPICGRPLGLKFDTQTCLLYIMDAYFGLLIVGPNGDMVIKLAILAKGVPFKFTNGLDIDTSTGMVYFTDSSILFQRRDADFLISSSARTR
;
A
#
# COMPACT_ATOMS: atom_id res chain seq x y z
N MET A 1 9.03 -6.07 -18.03
CA MET A 1 7.89 -6.43 -17.14
C MET A 1 8.13 -5.69 -15.83
N CYS A 2 7.14 -4.93 -15.34
CA CYS A 2 7.28 -3.97 -14.22
C CYS A 2 8.31 -2.85 -14.46
N ASP A 3 8.26 -2.23 -15.64
CA ASP A 3 9.18 -1.16 -16.08
C ASP A 3 8.75 0.26 -15.68
N GLY A 4 7.74 0.37 -14.81
CA GLY A 4 7.23 1.66 -14.33
C GLY A 4 6.19 2.31 -15.25
N ILE A 5 5.85 1.70 -16.39
CA ILE A 5 4.70 2.13 -17.19
C ILE A 5 3.43 1.95 -16.37
N ARG A 6 2.57 2.97 -16.36
CA ARG A 6 1.26 2.93 -15.70
C ARG A 6 0.29 2.06 -16.50
N ASP A 7 0.43 0.75 -16.38
CA ASP A 7 -0.56 -0.21 -16.88
C ASP A 7 -1.31 -0.84 -15.70
N SER A 8 -2.60 -0.52 -15.60
CA SER A 8 -3.51 -1.02 -14.57
C SER A 8 -3.66 -2.54 -14.54
N ASN A 9 -3.36 -3.22 -15.66
CA ASN A 9 -3.47 -4.68 -15.75
C ASN A 9 -2.27 -5.39 -15.12
N ILE A 10 -1.08 -4.78 -15.18
CA ILE A 10 0.14 -5.35 -14.58
C ILE A 10 0.36 -4.85 -13.15
N GLU A 11 -0.28 -3.75 -12.75
CA GLU A 11 -0.15 -3.19 -11.39
C GLU A 11 -0.40 -4.23 -10.28
N PRO A 12 -1.42 -5.13 -10.35
CA PRO A 12 -1.61 -6.17 -9.34
C PRO A 12 -0.51 -7.23 -9.29
N ILE A 13 0.27 -7.38 -10.38
CA ILE A 13 1.39 -8.32 -10.48
C ILE A 13 2.68 -7.64 -9.98
N CYS A 14 2.88 -6.37 -10.32
CA CYS A 14 4.08 -5.61 -10.00
C CYS A 14 4.02 -4.95 -8.61
N GLY A 15 2.84 -4.78 -8.04
CA GLY A 15 2.61 -3.97 -6.85
C GLY A 15 2.46 -2.47 -7.18
N ARG A 16 2.04 -1.73 -6.16
CA ARG A 16 1.95 -0.27 -6.18
C ARG A 16 2.21 0.26 -4.77
N PRO A 17 3.46 0.62 -4.42
CA PRO A 17 3.76 1.24 -3.14
C PRO A 17 3.18 2.66 -3.10
N LEU A 18 2.33 2.94 -2.11
CA LEU A 18 1.65 4.23 -1.93
C LEU A 18 1.99 4.90 -0.60
N GLY A 19 2.39 4.12 0.41
CA GLY A 19 2.93 4.60 1.67
C GLY A 19 4.36 4.14 1.85
N LEU A 20 5.24 5.06 2.24
CA LEU A 20 6.65 4.79 2.53
C LEU A 20 7.03 5.58 3.78
N LYS A 21 7.51 4.89 4.81
CA LYS A 21 8.01 5.56 6.03
C LYS A 21 9.19 4.80 6.59
N PHE A 22 10.28 5.50 6.84
CA PHE A 22 11.39 4.96 7.61
C PHE A 22 11.08 5.05 9.10
N ASP A 23 11.29 3.95 9.81
CA ASP A 23 11.48 3.97 11.25
C ASP A 23 12.96 4.28 11.53
N THR A 24 13.22 5.48 12.02
CA THR A 24 14.59 5.96 12.28
C THR A 24 15.25 5.27 13.47
N GLN A 25 14.51 4.56 14.31
CA GLN A 25 15.07 3.81 15.44
C GLN A 25 15.60 2.45 15.00
N THR A 26 14.89 1.78 14.10
CA THR A 26 15.23 0.43 13.63
C THR A 26 15.93 0.41 12.27
N CYS A 27 15.96 1.55 11.57
CA CYS A 27 16.42 1.68 10.18
C CYS A 27 15.65 0.80 9.18
N LEU A 28 14.41 0.42 9.53
CA LEU A 28 13.51 -0.32 8.65
C LEU A 28 12.66 0.65 7.82
N LEU A 29 12.45 0.31 6.55
CA LEU A 29 11.51 0.98 5.67
C LEU A 29 10.18 0.22 5.67
N TYR A 30 9.13 0.83 6.20
CA TYR A 30 7.76 0.33 6.07
C TYR A 30 7.19 0.80 4.73
N ILE A 31 6.54 -0.13 4.03
CA ILE A 31 5.91 0.09 2.74
C ILE A 31 4.47 -0.37 2.82
N MET A 32 3.54 0.50 2.44
CA MET A 32 2.14 0.14 2.24
C MET A 32 1.90 0.01 0.75
N ASP A 33 1.82 -1.23 0.29
CA ASP A 33 1.55 -1.57 -1.09
C ASP A 33 0.07 -1.88 -1.29
N ALA A 34 -0.52 -1.35 -2.36
CA ALA A 34 -1.95 -1.49 -2.64
C ALA A 34 -2.42 -2.93 -2.90
N TYR A 35 -1.50 -3.84 -3.25
CA TYR A 35 -1.79 -5.24 -3.58
C TYR A 35 -1.09 -6.21 -2.64
N PHE A 36 0.05 -5.81 -2.09
CA PHE A 36 0.85 -6.67 -1.21
C PHE A 36 0.72 -6.35 0.28
N GLY A 37 -0.04 -5.31 0.64
CA GLY A 37 -0.31 -4.95 2.02
C GLY A 37 0.85 -4.23 2.69
N LEU A 38 1.00 -4.42 4.00
CA LEU A 38 2.07 -3.83 4.79
C LEU A 38 3.33 -4.70 4.68
N LEU A 39 4.41 -4.11 4.19
CA LEU A 39 5.72 -4.72 4.02
C LEU A 39 6.76 -3.96 4.85
N ILE A 40 7.85 -4.63 5.20
CA ILE A 40 9.07 -4.00 5.73
C ILE A 40 10.26 -4.38 4.89
N VAL A 41 11.17 -3.42 4.72
CA VAL A 41 12.43 -3.57 4.00
C VAL A 41 13.59 -3.17 4.91
N GLY A 42 14.62 -4.02 4.96
CA GLY A 42 15.87 -3.72 5.68
C GLY A 42 16.65 -2.56 5.04
N PRO A 43 17.62 -1.95 5.74
CA PRO A 43 18.33 -0.75 5.29
C PRO A 43 19.09 -0.90 3.96
N ASN A 44 19.46 -2.13 3.60
CA ASN A 44 20.17 -2.44 2.36
C ASN A 44 19.26 -2.96 1.23
N GLY A 45 17.96 -3.11 1.48
CA GLY A 45 17.03 -3.70 0.52
C GLY A 45 16.95 -5.24 0.53
N ASP A 46 17.76 -5.91 1.36
CA ASP A 46 17.97 -7.36 1.29
C ASP A 46 16.83 -8.22 1.85
N MET A 47 15.96 -7.63 2.68
CA MET A 47 14.91 -8.37 3.40
C MET A 47 13.57 -7.69 3.17
N VAL A 48 12.65 -8.34 2.45
CA VAL A 48 11.27 -7.90 2.30
C VAL A 48 10.36 -8.86 3.05
N ILE A 49 9.75 -8.41 4.15
CA ILE A 49 8.80 -9.21 4.93
C ILE A 49 7.41 -8.61 4.76
N LYS A 50 6.43 -9.47 4.48
CA LYS A 50 5.01 -9.12 4.46
C LYS A 50 4.43 -9.28 5.86
N LEU A 51 4.10 -8.16 6.50
CA LEU A 51 3.58 -8.12 7.87
C LEU A 51 2.07 -8.34 7.94
N ALA A 52 1.30 -7.71 7.05
CA ALA A 52 -0.16 -7.80 7.07
C ALA A 52 -0.78 -7.60 5.69
N ILE A 53 -1.80 -8.39 5.37
CA ILE A 53 -2.62 -8.26 4.15
C ILE A 53 -4.13 -8.21 4.44
N LEU A 54 -4.50 -8.33 5.71
CA LEU A 54 -5.89 -8.33 6.16
C LEU A 54 -5.93 -7.88 7.62
N ALA A 55 -7.11 -7.42 8.04
CA ALA A 55 -7.40 -7.13 9.43
C ALA A 55 -8.79 -7.68 9.77
N LYS A 56 -8.92 -8.33 10.94
CA LYS A 56 -10.19 -8.92 11.39
C LYS A 56 -10.86 -9.82 10.33
N GLY A 57 -10.05 -10.56 9.57
CA GLY A 57 -10.53 -11.46 8.51
C GLY A 57 -10.91 -10.77 7.18
N VAL A 58 -10.83 -9.44 7.09
CA VAL A 58 -11.12 -8.68 5.87
C VAL A 58 -9.82 -8.34 5.13
N PRO A 59 -9.63 -8.83 3.90
CA PRO A 59 -8.46 -8.48 3.09
C PRO A 59 -8.41 -7.00 2.73
N PHE A 60 -7.21 -6.44 2.73
CA PHE A 60 -6.99 -5.09 2.22
C PHE A 60 -7.21 -5.06 0.71
N LYS A 61 -7.82 -3.98 0.20
CA LYS A 61 -8.08 -3.83 -1.25
C LYS A 61 -7.61 -2.50 -1.81
N PHE A 62 -7.65 -1.42 -1.03
CA PHE A 62 -7.34 -0.07 -1.51
C PHE A 62 -6.55 0.73 -0.46
N THR A 63 -5.42 0.17 -0.05
CA THR A 63 -4.54 0.81 0.92
C THR A 63 -3.78 1.98 0.32
N ASN A 64 -3.50 3.00 1.12
CA ASN A 64 -2.84 4.23 0.68
C ASN A 64 -1.52 4.46 1.44
N GLY A 65 -1.40 5.62 2.10
CA GLY A 65 -0.26 5.98 2.92
C GLY A 65 -0.22 5.26 4.25
N LEU A 66 0.96 5.31 4.87
CA LEU A 66 1.19 4.89 6.24
C LEU A 66 2.02 5.95 6.96
N ASP A 67 1.92 5.97 8.29
CA ASP A 67 2.80 6.72 9.16
C ASP A 67 3.19 5.90 10.40
N ILE A 68 4.26 6.31 11.06
CA ILE A 68 4.81 5.63 12.23
C ILE A 68 4.92 6.63 13.37
N ASP A 69 4.34 6.29 14.52
CA ASP A 69 4.62 7.00 15.76
C ASP A 69 6.02 6.63 16.25
N THR A 70 6.94 7.59 16.18
CA THR A 70 8.35 7.39 16.53
C THR A 70 8.57 7.14 18.02
N SER A 71 7.61 7.44 18.89
CA SER A 71 7.75 7.19 20.33
C SER A 71 7.37 5.75 20.72
N THR A 72 6.43 5.14 19.98
CA THR A 72 5.89 3.81 20.30
C THR A 72 6.23 2.74 19.28
N GLY A 73 6.63 3.12 18.06
CA GLY A 73 6.78 2.22 16.92
C GLY A 73 5.46 1.78 16.28
N MET A 74 4.33 2.36 16.70
CA MET A 74 3.01 2.00 16.16
C MET A 74 2.86 2.47 14.71
N VAL A 75 2.44 1.55 13.85
CA VAL A 75 2.22 1.80 12.42
C VAL A 75 0.73 2.05 12.17
N TYR A 76 0.41 3.18 11.56
CA TYR A 76 -0.94 3.58 11.17
C TYR A 76 -1.03 3.64 9.65
N PHE A 77 -2.08 3.06 9.07
CA PHE A 77 -2.31 3.10 7.63
C PHE A 77 -3.81 3.13 7.36
N THR A 78 -4.18 3.49 6.14
CA THR A 78 -5.58 3.58 5.71
C THR A 78 -5.87 2.61 4.58
N ASP A 79 -7.06 2.01 4.60
CA ASP A 79 -7.65 1.25 3.50
C ASP A 79 -8.94 1.95 3.06
N SER A 80 -8.98 2.45 1.83
CA SER A 80 -10.07 3.32 1.34
C SER A 80 -11.35 2.56 1.06
N SER A 81 -11.24 1.27 0.77
CA SER A 81 -12.35 0.44 0.34
C SER A 81 -12.02 -1.02 0.57
N ILE A 82 -13.01 -1.79 1.02
CA ILE A 82 -12.95 -3.25 1.08
C ILE A 82 -13.52 -3.91 -0.20
N LEU A 83 -14.05 -3.09 -1.11
CA LEU A 83 -14.75 -3.55 -2.32
C LEU A 83 -13.92 -3.33 -3.59
N PHE A 84 -13.30 -2.16 -3.69
CA PHE A 84 -12.57 -1.72 -4.89
C PHE A 84 -11.07 -1.85 -4.70
N GLN A 85 -10.36 -2.13 -5.79
CA GLN A 85 -8.91 -2.13 -5.82
C GLN A 85 -8.35 -0.80 -6.32
N ARG A 86 -7.05 -0.60 -6.10
CA ARG A 86 -6.32 0.59 -6.58
C ARG A 86 -6.45 0.83 -8.09
N ARG A 87 -6.48 -0.23 -8.91
CA ARG A 87 -6.70 -0.14 -10.37
C ARG A 87 -8.07 0.43 -10.76
N ASP A 88 -9.05 0.38 -9.86
CA ASP A 88 -10.40 0.88 -10.12
C ASP A 88 -10.53 2.40 -9.89
N ALA A 89 -9.46 3.06 -9.42
CA ALA A 89 -9.48 4.47 -9.05
C ALA A 89 -9.99 5.40 -10.16
N ASP A 90 -9.51 5.23 -11.40
CA ASP A 90 -9.90 6.08 -12.53
C ASP A 90 -11.39 5.92 -12.88
N PHE A 91 -11.91 4.70 -12.75
CA PHE A 91 -13.34 4.42 -12.93
C PHE A 91 -14.18 5.08 -11.82
N LEU A 92 -13.74 5.00 -10.57
CA LEU A 92 -14.43 5.62 -9.44
C LEU A 92 -14.45 7.15 -9.53
N ILE A 93 -13.34 7.76 -9.96
CA ILE A 93 -13.24 9.22 -10.15
C ILE A 93 -14.13 9.67 -11.32
N SER A 94 -14.13 8.94 -12.45
CA SER A 94 -14.95 9.31 -13.61
C SER A 94 -16.44 9.08 -13.40
N SER A 95 -16.85 8.06 -12.64
CA SER A 95 -18.26 7.81 -12.29
C SER A 95 -18.80 8.80 -11.26
N SER A 96 -17.98 9.22 -10.30
CA SER A 96 -18.34 10.29 -9.35
C SER A 96 -18.42 11.66 -10.02
N ALA A 97 -17.64 11.92 -11.07
CA ALA A 97 -17.75 13.12 -11.88
C ALA A 97 -19.02 13.18 -12.75
N ARG A 98 -19.58 12.02 -13.14
CA ARG A 98 -20.83 11.93 -13.96
C ARG A 98 -22.12 12.05 -13.15
N THR A 99 -22.03 11.99 -11.83
CA THR A 99 -23.18 12.11 -10.91
C THR A 99 -23.38 13.53 -10.39
N ARG A 100 -22.65 14.52 -10.92
CA ARG A 100 -22.82 15.95 -10.69
C ARG A 100 -23.19 16.68 -11.97
#